data_AF-A0A395R4W8-F1
#
_entry.id   AF-A0A395R4W8-F1
#
_cell.length_a   1.000
_cell.length_b   1.000
_cell.length_c   1.000
_cell.angle_alpha   90.00
_cell.angle_beta   90.00
_cell.angle_gamma   90.00
#
_symmetry.space_group_name_H-M   'P 1'
#
loop_
_entity.id
_entity.type
_entity.pdbx_description
1 polymer ?
#
loop_
_entity_poly.entity_id
_entity_poly.type
_entity_poly.pdbx_seq_one_letter_code
_entity_poly.pdbx_strand_id
1 'polypeptide(L)'
;MKRMFKLVLIIAMAFPVTAMAQLFGFFDSGTSEDLQHDFDIARLNDLEVLSGYIEQYHSITGKYPFQGEVDYPHYVHIATQEQQKYAQRGPPYVHKKTPSSDLLRELVSVLGDEISVPFDPQRMPVNKPNFYIYMVVDDVYFLAVHLHNDFPFAQKVADYYYKVEVTNNAAGNRPGTWLRADLLSDPQYIEAASAAPIKPGYVEELRNNLGGNDAF
;
A
#
# COMPACT_ATOMS: atom_id res chain seq x y z
N MET A 1 49.94 -12.25 -51.10
CA MET A 1 50.41 -12.47 -49.71
C MET A 1 49.84 -11.38 -48.82
N LYS A 2 49.43 -11.79 -47.61
CA LYS A 2 48.63 -11.08 -46.61
C LYS A 2 49.30 -9.81 -46.04
N ARG A 3 48.48 -8.80 -45.68
CA ARG A 3 48.46 -7.98 -44.43
C ARG A 3 47.68 -6.67 -44.71
N MET A 4 46.38 -6.52 -44.43
CA MET A 4 45.67 -6.34 -43.14
C MET A 4 46.16 -5.18 -42.25
N PHE A 5 45.22 -4.25 -41.98
CA PHE A 5 45.10 -3.30 -40.83
C PHE A 5 46.12 -2.12 -40.79
N LYS A 6 45.73 -0.86 -40.57
CA LYS A 6 44.83 -0.36 -39.52
C LYS A 6 44.04 0.88 -39.97
N LEU A 7 42.72 0.74 -39.96
CA LEU A 7 41.77 1.84 -39.79
C LEU A 7 41.77 2.14 -38.28
N VAL A 8 42.35 3.25 -37.85
CA VAL A 8 42.18 3.73 -36.47
C VAL A 8 40.81 4.41 -36.43
N LEU A 9 39.79 3.62 -36.13
CA LEU A 9 38.49 4.13 -35.75
C LEU A 9 38.65 4.76 -34.37
N ILE A 10 38.62 6.09 -34.32
CA ILE A 10 38.38 6.82 -33.08
C ILE A 10 36.93 6.52 -32.71
N ILE A 11 36.70 5.42 -31.99
CA ILE A 11 35.47 5.22 -31.23
C ILE A 11 35.60 6.17 -30.05
N ALA A 12 35.21 7.42 -30.26
CA ALA A 12 34.83 8.29 -29.16
C ALA A 12 33.73 7.53 -28.40
N MET A 13 34.02 7.22 -27.13
CA MET A 13 33.04 6.78 -26.15
C MET A 13 31.97 7.86 -25.99
N ALA A 14 31.05 7.95 -26.94
CA ALA A 14 29.73 8.44 -26.70
C ALA A 14 28.95 7.25 -26.12
N PHE A 15 29.19 6.94 -24.84
CA PHE A 15 28.12 6.31 -24.08
C PHE A 15 26.95 7.28 -24.20
N PRO A 16 25.83 6.88 -24.81
CA PRO A 16 24.71 7.78 -24.97
C PRO A 16 24.29 8.19 -23.56
N VAL A 17 24.32 9.48 -23.24
CA VAL A 17 23.75 10.02 -21.98
C VAL A 17 22.28 9.57 -21.84
N THR A 18 21.62 9.24 -22.95
CA THR A 18 20.29 8.62 -23.02
C THR A 18 20.22 7.19 -22.46
N ALA A 19 21.30 6.40 -22.53
CA ALA A 19 21.35 5.07 -21.95
C ALA A 19 21.40 5.12 -20.41
N MET A 20 22.01 6.15 -19.82
CA MET A 20 21.94 6.35 -18.36
C MET A 20 20.56 6.81 -17.91
N ALA A 21 19.90 7.73 -18.63
CA ALA A 21 18.56 8.20 -18.27
C ALA A 21 17.49 7.07 -18.28
N GLN A 22 17.60 6.13 -19.22
CA GLN A 22 16.74 4.93 -19.24
C GLN A 22 17.09 3.94 -18.13
N LEU A 23 18.36 3.84 -17.73
CA LEU A 23 18.78 3.00 -16.61
C LEU A 23 18.27 3.57 -15.27
N PHE A 24 18.35 4.89 -15.06
CA PHE A 24 17.81 5.55 -13.87
C PHE A 24 16.28 5.45 -13.78
N GLY A 25 15.56 5.60 -14.89
CA GLY A 25 14.10 5.42 -14.93
C GLY A 25 13.64 3.97 -14.65
N PHE A 26 14.52 2.97 -14.84
CA PHE A 26 14.23 1.58 -14.49
C PHE A 26 14.33 1.35 -12.97
N PHE A 27 15.30 1.98 -12.30
CA PHE A 27 15.45 1.90 -10.83
C PHE A 27 14.47 2.79 -10.04
N ASP A 28 13.85 3.77 -10.70
CA ASP A 28 12.74 4.58 -10.18
C ASP A 28 11.36 4.07 -10.60
N SER A 29 11.31 3.01 -11.41
CA SER A 29 10.03 2.40 -11.77
C SER A 29 9.44 1.69 -10.55
N GLY A 30 8.14 1.84 -10.33
CA GLY A 30 7.41 1.06 -9.34
C GLY A 30 7.42 -0.46 -9.62
N THR A 31 8.21 -0.95 -10.58
CA THR A 31 8.45 -2.37 -10.85
C THR A 31 9.80 -2.87 -10.30
N SER A 32 10.64 -1.97 -9.74
CA SER A 32 11.90 -2.35 -9.12
C SER A 32 11.66 -3.18 -7.85
N GLU A 33 12.32 -4.34 -7.75
CA GLU A 33 12.23 -5.22 -6.57
C GLU A 33 12.67 -4.50 -5.29
N ASP A 34 13.73 -3.69 -5.36
CA ASP A 34 14.21 -2.90 -4.21
C ASP A 34 13.15 -1.89 -3.75
N LEU A 35 12.45 -1.24 -4.69
CA LEU A 35 11.38 -0.31 -4.35
C LEU A 35 10.16 -1.04 -3.80
N GLN A 36 9.85 -2.23 -4.31
CA GLN A 36 8.74 -3.02 -3.81
C GLN A 36 9.01 -3.57 -2.41
N HIS A 37 10.26 -3.91 -2.10
CA HIS A 37 10.68 -4.23 -0.74
C HIS A 37 10.41 -3.08 0.22
N ASP A 38 10.87 -1.87 -0.12
CA ASP A 38 10.65 -0.67 0.71
C ASP A 38 9.16 -0.31 0.83
N PHE A 39 8.39 -0.48 -0.25
CA PHE A 39 6.94 -0.27 -0.22
C PHE A 39 6.22 -1.32 0.63
N ASP A 40 6.65 -2.57 0.64
CA ASP A 40 6.05 -3.59 1.50
C ASP A 40 6.29 -3.26 2.98
N ILE A 41 7.50 -2.81 3.35
CA ILE A 41 7.78 -2.30 4.71
C ILE A 41 6.79 -1.17 5.06
N ALA A 42 6.62 -0.20 4.17
CA ALA A 42 5.70 0.93 4.39
C ALA A 42 4.25 0.46 4.55
N ARG A 43 3.78 -0.45 3.69
CA ARG A 43 2.41 -0.99 3.72
C ARG A 43 2.11 -1.75 5.01
N LEU A 44 3.08 -2.50 5.54
CA LEU A 44 2.94 -3.18 6.82
C LEU A 44 2.82 -2.16 7.97
N ASN A 45 3.71 -1.18 8.03
CA ASN A 45 3.63 -0.11 9.03
C ASN A 45 2.31 0.68 8.94
N ASP A 46 1.83 0.96 7.72
CA ASP A 46 0.55 1.64 7.52
C ASP A 46 -0.64 0.81 8.00
N LEU A 47 -0.61 -0.51 7.80
CA LEU A 47 -1.65 -1.42 8.29
C LEU A 47 -1.77 -1.32 9.82
N GLU A 48 -0.63 -1.27 10.53
CA GLU A 48 -0.59 -1.09 11.98
C GLU A 48 -1.19 0.26 12.41
N VAL A 49 -0.75 1.36 11.79
CA VAL A 49 -1.18 2.72 12.09
C VAL A 49 -2.69 2.89 11.82
N LEU A 50 -3.12 2.53 10.62
CA LEU A 50 -4.49 2.76 10.18
C LEU A 50 -5.50 1.85 10.90
N SER A 51 -5.13 0.60 11.20
CA SER A 51 -5.94 -0.25 12.08
C SER A 51 -5.99 0.31 13.51
N GLY A 52 -4.90 0.91 13.99
CA GLY A 52 -4.88 1.63 15.26
C GLY A 52 -5.91 2.76 15.31
N TYR A 53 -5.99 3.57 14.25
CA TYR A 53 -7.02 4.63 14.14
C TYR A 53 -8.44 4.07 14.12
N ILE A 54 -8.68 2.98 13.39
CA ILE A 54 -10.00 2.34 13.34
C ILE A 54 -10.42 1.81 14.72
N GLU A 55 -9.52 1.12 15.44
CA GLU A 55 -9.80 0.60 16.79
C GLU A 55 -9.96 1.74 17.82
N GLN A 56 -9.17 2.80 17.72
CA GLN A 56 -9.30 3.97 18.57
C GLN A 56 -10.63 4.68 18.34
N TYR A 57 -11.03 4.88 17.07
CA TYR A 57 -12.33 5.42 16.70
C TYR A 57 -13.45 4.58 17.34
N HIS A 58 -13.37 3.25 17.23
CA HIS A 58 -14.34 2.33 17.83
C HIS A 58 -14.38 2.42 19.36
N SER A 59 -13.23 2.53 20.02
CA SER A 59 -13.17 2.68 21.49
C SER A 59 -13.84 3.97 21.99
N ILE A 60 -13.85 5.04 21.19
CA ILE A 60 -14.44 6.33 21.54
C ILE A 60 -15.94 6.34 21.24
N THR A 61 -16.34 5.84 20.07
CA THR A 61 -17.71 5.98 19.55
C THR A 61 -18.61 4.78 19.82
N GLY A 62 -18.01 3.62 20.12
CA GLY A 62 -18.69 2.32 20.18
C GLY A 62 -19.06 1.76 18.80
N LYS A 63 -18.54 2.35 17.71
CA LYS A 63 -18.81 1.94 16.31
C LYS A 63 -17.54 2.05 15.46
N TYR A 64 -17.41 1.23 14.43
CA TYR A 64 -16.39 1.44 13.40
C TYR A 64 -16.81 2.58 12.44
N PRO A 65 -15.86 3.25 11.74
CA PRO A 65 -16.20 4.26 10.75
C PRO A 65 -17.24 3.75 9.74
N PHE A 66 -18.33 4.49 9.59
CA PHE A 66 -19.50 4.18 8.74
C PHE A 66 -20.32 2.94 9.11
N GLN A 67 -20.11 2.36 10.30
CA GLN A 67 -20.85 1.18 10.75
C GLN A 67 -22.36 1.48 10.87
N GLY A 68 -23.17 0.64 10.21
CA GLY A 68 -24.64 0.71 10.27
C GLY A 68 -25.28 1.76 9.35
N GLU A 69 -24.53 2.37 8.43
CA GLU A 69 -25.12 3.27 7.42
C GLU A 69 -25.91 2.52 6.34
N VAL A 70 -25.53 1.27 6.08
CA VAL A 70 -26.15 0.38 5.09
C VAL A 70 -26.13 -1.06 5.59
N ASP A 71 -27.09 -1.87 5.15
CA ASP A 71 -27.23 -3.29 5.54
C ASP A 71 -26.36 -4.25 4.69
N TYR A 72 -25.43 -3.71 3.91
CA TYR A 72 -24.54 -4.45 3.02
C TYR A 72 -23.13 -3.86 3.09
N PRO A 73 -22.08 -4.54 2.59
CA PRO A 73 -20.72 -4.08 2.73
C PRO A 73 -20.49 -2.64 2.29
N HIS A 74 -19.90 -1.84 3.18
CA HIS A 74 -19.52 -0.46 2.93
C HIS A 74 -18.01 -0.38 2.79
N TYR A 75 -17.56 -0.12 1.56
CA TYR A 75 -16.15 -0.01 1.20
C TYR A 75 -15.64 1.43 1.18
N VAL A 76 -14.38 1.56 1.56
CA VAL A 76 -13.53 2.68 1.18
C VAL A 76 -12.27 2.10 0.54
N HIS A 77 -12.03 2.47 -0.71
CA HIS A 77 -10.70 2.30 -1.30
C HIS A 77 -9.89 3.52 -0.89
N ILE A 78 -8.90 3.34 -0.03
CA ILE A 78 -8.08 4.41 0.54
C ILE A 78 -6.97 4.69 -0.46
N ALA A 79 -7.23 5.67 -1.31
CA ALA A 79 -6.45 5.99 -2.49
C ALA A 79 -6.29 7.51 -2.55
N THR A 80 -5.10 7.99 -2.88
CA THR A 80 -4.88 9.41 -3.17
C THR A 80 -5.65 9.82 -4.43
N GLN A 81 -5.83 11.12 -4.64
CA GLN A 81 -6.44 11.69 -5.86
C GLN A 81 -5.78 11.14 -7.14
N GLU A 82 -4.45 10.94 -7.14
CA GLU A 82 -3.73 10.35 -8.27
C GLU A 82 -4.08 8.86 -8.49
N GLN A 83 -4.38 8.13 -7.42
CA GLN A 83 -4.67 6.69 -7.43
C GLN A 83 -6.13 6.37 -7.73
N GLN A 84 -7.06 7.33 -7.52
CA GLN A 84 -8.51 7.12 -7.69
C GLN A 84 -8.89 6.54 -9.07
N LYS A 85 -8.17 6.91 -10.14
CA LYS A 85 -8.37 6.36 -11.49
C LYS A 85 -8.16 4.84 -11.58
N TYR A 86 -7.35 4.26 -10.70
CA TYR A 86 -7.10 2.82 -10.63
C TYR A 86 -8.00 2.12 -9.61
N ALA A 87 -8.58 2.87 -8.67
CA ALA A 87 -9.44 2.35 -7.63
C ALA A 87 -10.92 2.29 -8.01
N GLN A 88 -11.30 2.54 -9.28
CA GLN A 88 -12.71 2.72 -9.67
C GLN A 88 -13.58 1.47 -9.53
N ARG A 89 -13.03 0.29 -9.83
CA ARG A 89 -13.78 -0.97 -9.77
C ARG A 89 -14.02 -1.38 -8.33
N GLY A 90 -15.23 -1.84 -8.03
CA GLY A 90 -15.59 -2.46 -6.76
C GLY A 90 -15.86 -3.96 -6.92
N PRO A 91 -16.22 -4.65 -5.83
CA PRO A 91 -16.63 -6.04 -5.90
C PRO A 91 -17.89 -6.25 -6.77
N PRO A 92 -18.09 -7.44 -7.34
CA PRO A 92 -19.22 -7.73 -8.24
C PRO A 92 -20.56 -8.00 -7.52
N TYR A 93 -20.69 -7.62 -6.25
CA TYR A 93 -21.89 -7.75 -5.43
C TYR A 93 -22.40 -6.38 -4.94
N VAL A 94 -23.59 -6.32 -4.34
CA VAL A 94 -24.15 -5.08 -3.81
C VAL A 94 -23.25 -4.53 -2.70
N HIS A 95 -22.83 -3.28 -2.85
CA HIS A 95 -21.97 -2.60 -1.89
C HIS A 95 -22.16 -1.08 -1.97
N LYS A 96 -21.87 -0.38 -0.86
CA LYS A 96 -21.66 1.07 -0.86
C LYS A 96 -20.17 1.33 -1.02
N LYS A 97 -19.81 2.36 -1.77
CA LYS A 97 -18.43 2.82 -1.88
C LYS A 97 -18.37 4.31 -1.57
N THR A 98 -17.60 4.66 -0.55
CA THR A 98 -17.38 6.05 -0.12
C THR A 98 -15.97 6.51 -0.51
N PRO A 99 -15.79 7.80 -0.89
CA PRO A 99 -14.48 8.37 -1.16
C PRO A 99 -13.53 8.32 0.05
N SER A 100 -12.22 8.22 -0.21
CA SER A 100 -11.20 8.22 0.85
C SER A 100 -11.20 9.52 1.67
N SER A 101 -11.49 10.65 1.03
CA SER A 101 -11.61 11.96 1.68
C SER A 101 -12.68 11.99 2.76
N ASP A 102 -13.74 11.21 2.61
CA ASP A 102 -14.80 11.13 3.62
C ASP A 102 -14.37 10.25 4.79
N LEU A 103 -13.61 9.17 4.55
CA LEU A 103 -13.00 8.39 5.65
C LEU A 103 -12.01 9.23 6.44
N LEU A 104 -11.18 10.03 5.78
CA LEU A 104 -10.28 10.97 6.45
C LEU A 104 -11.06 11.94 7.34
N ARG A 105 -12.13 12.56 6.79
CA ARG A 105 -12.97 13.48 7.56
C ARG A 105 -13.63 12.80 8.76
N GLU A 106 -14.09 11.57 8.58
CA GLU A 106 -14.70 10.76 9.64
C GLU A 106 -13.71 10.49 10.77
N LEU A 107 -12.51 10.01 10.44
CA LEU A 107 -11.45 9.74 11.41
C LEU A 107 -11.00 11.02 12.14
N VAL A 108 -10.74 12.10 11.40
CA VAL A 108 -10.33 13.40 11.97
C VAL A 108 -11.40 13.96 12.90
N SER A 109 -12.69 13.80 12.58
CA SER A 109 -13.79 14.32 13.41
C SER A 109 -13.84 13.71 14.81
N VAL A 110 -13.27 12.52 15.00
CA VAL A 110 -13.28 11.76 16.25
C VAL A 110 -11.90 11.72 16.91
N LEU A 111 -10.83 11.58 16.12
CA LEU A 111 -9.45 11.43 16.61
C LEU A 111 -8.68 12.76 16.69
N GLY A 112 -9.16 13.81 16.01
CA GLY A 112 -8.53 15.12 15.94
C GLY A 112 -7.64 15.33 14.71
N ASP A 113 -7.27 16.59 14.48
CA ASP A 113 -6.51 17.04 13.28
C ASP A 113 -5.04 16.59 13.25
N GLU A 114 -4.53 15.98 14.31
CA GLU A 114 -3.13 15.56 14.41
C GLU A 114 -2.85 14.18 13.77
N ILE A 115 -3.89 13.43 13.39
CA ILE A 115 -3.69 12.14 12.73
C ILE A 115 -3.20 12.34 11.28
N SER A 116 -2.33 11.44 10.83
CA SER A 116 -1.88 11.39 9.44
C SER A 116 -2.32 10.05 8.85
N VAL A 117 -3.27 10.07 7.92
CA VAL A 117 -3.80 8.84 7.31
C VAL A 117 -2.82 8.37 6.24
N PRO A 118 -2.17 7.20 6.41
CA PRO A 118 -1.23 6.71 5.43
C PRO A 118 -1.94 6.23 4.15
N PHE A 119 -1.17 6.18 3.06
CA PHE A 119 -1.60 5.64 1.76
C PHE A 119 -0.45 4.87 1.10
N ASP A 120 -0.81 4.02 0.12
CA ASP A 120 0.17 3.22 -0.63
C ASP A 120 1.15 4.15 -1.36
N PRO A 121 2.47 4.04 -1.13
CA PRO A 121 3.45 4.90 -1.78
C PRO A 121 3.55 4.66 -3.30
N GLN A 122 2.99 3.56 -3.81
CA GLN A 122 3.01 3.23 -5.23
C GLN A 122 1.99 4.08 -6.01
N ARG A 123 2.48 4.92 -6.93
CA ARG A 123 1.63 5.83 -7.71
C ARG A 123 0.81 5.17 -8.82
N MET A 124 1.29 4.05 -9.38
CA MET A 124 0.60 3.31 -10.43
C MET A 124 0.58 1.81 -10.14
N PRO A 125 -0.51 1.09 -10.43
CA PRO A 125 -0.55 -0.35 -10.27
C PRO A 125 0.42 -1.03 -11.24
N VAL A 126 1.04 -2.11 -10.78
CA VAL A 126 1.90 -2.97 -11.61
C VAL A 126 1.29 -4.37 -11.65
N ASN A 127 1.45 -5.14 -10.57
CA ASN A 127 0.91 -6.50 -10.43
C ASN A 127 -0.26 -6.58 -9.43
N LYS A 128 -0.39 -5.55 -8.59
CA LYS A 128 -1.38 -5.46 -7.51
C LYS A 128 -1.98 -4.05 -7.46
N PRO A 129 -3.16 -3.89 -6.83
CA PRO A 129 -3.73 -2.57 -6.61
C PRO A 129 -2.77 -1.71 -5.79
N ASN A 130 -2.87 -0.40 -5.96
CA ASN A 130 -2.00 0.58 -5.33
C ASN A 130 -2.78 1.50 -4.39
N PHE A 131 -3.64 0.89 -3.57
CA PHE A 131 -4.51 1.53 -2.59
C PHE A 131 -4.84 0.51 -1.50
N TYR A 132 -5.31 0.99 -0.34
CA TYR A 132 -5.77 0.11 0.74
C TYR A 132 -7.28 -0.09 0.69
N ILE A 133 -7.77 -1.16 1.31
CA ILE A 133 -9.19 -1.49 1.30
C ILE A 133 -9.68 -1.56 2.73
N TYR A 134 -10.55 -0.62 3.10
CA TYR A 134 -11.36 -0.70 4.31
C TYR A 134 -12.77 -1.16 3.94
N MET A 135 -13.34 -2.04 4.75
CA MET A 135 -14.73 -2.46 4.63
C MET A 135 -15.34 -2.63 6.02
N VAL A 136 -16.58 -2.20 6.18
CA VAL A 136 -17.40 -2.50 7.35
C VAL A 136 -18.72 -3.13 6.90
N VAL A 137 -19.18 -4.13 7.64
CA VAL A 137 -20.50 -4.75 7.50
C VAL A 137 -20.95 -5.25 8.87
N ASP A 138 -22.19 -4.96 9.25
CA ASP A 138 -22.73 -5.25 10.58
C ASP A 138 -21.84 -4.67 11.70
N ASP A 139 -21.20 -5.52 12.49
CA ASP A 139 -20.25 -5.17 13.56
C ASP A 139 -18.81 -5.60 13.24
N VAL A 140 -18.53 -5.95 11.98
CA VAL A 140 -17.23 -6.44 11.55
C VAL A 140 -16.57 -5.44 10.61
N TYR A 141 -15.29 -5.13 10.85
CA TYR A 141 -14.45 -4.41 9.91
C TYR A 141 -13.36 -5.31 9.31
N PHE A 142 -12.88 -4.91 8.14
CA PHE A 142 -11.71 -5.47 7.47
C PHE A 142 -10.86 -4.31 6.95
N LEU A 143 -9.55 -4.38 7.16
CA LEU A 143 -8.59 -3.47 6.55
C LEU A 143 -7.49 -4.28 5.88
N ALA A 144 -7.28 -4.09 4.59
CA ALA A 144 -6.30 -4.84 3.81
C ALA A 144 -5.29 -3.94 3.08
N VAL A 145 -4.05 -4.43 3.02
CA VAL A 145 -2.95 -3.90 2.20
C VAL A 145 -2.48 -4.95 1.18
N HIS A 146 -1.76 -4.52 0.15
CA HIS A 146 -1.31 -5.37 -0.95
C HIS A 146 0.21 -5.42 -1.02
N LEU A 147 0.81 -6.58 -0.75
CA LEU A 147 2.26 -6.77 -0.73
C LEU A 147 2.78 -7.34 -2.05
N HIS A 148 4.02 -7.03 -2.40
CA HIS A 148 4.73 -7.57 -3.56
C HIS A 148 5.36 -8.91 -3.25
N ASN A 149 6.03 -9.00 -2.11
CA ASN A 149 6.84 -10.14 -1.71
C ASN A 149 6.01 -11.17 -0.95
N ASP A 150 6.52 -12.41 -0.98
CA ASP A 150 5.93 -13.50 -0.22
C ASP A 150 6.29 -13.37 1.26
N PHE A 151 5.28 -13.46 2.11
CA PHE A 151 5.42 -13.48 3.55
C PHE A 151 4.53 -14.59 4.11
N PRO A 152 4.96 -15.38 5.09
CA PRO A 152 4.15 -16.52 5.52
C PRO A 152 2.87 -16.12 6.25
N PHE A 153 2.76 -14.86 6.71
CA PHE A 153 1.54 -14.27 7.25
C PHE A 153 0.59 -13.70 6.19
N ALA A 154 0.98 -13.69 4.91
CA ALA A 154 0.19 -13.13 3.82
C ALA A 154 -0.47 -14.23 2.96
N GLN A 155 -1.62 -13.90 2.36
CA GLN A 155 -2.24 -14.74 1.34
C GLN A 155 -1.67 -14.41 -0.03
N LYS A 156 -1.14 -15.42 -0.74
CA LYS A 156 -0.83 -15.29 -2.16
C LYS A 156 -2.12 -15.16 -2.98
N VAL A 157 -2.31 -14.04 -3.67
CA VAL A 157 -3.45 -13.81 -4.58
C VAL A 157 -3.06 -14.10 -6.03
N ALA A 158 -1.90 -13.60 -6.44
CA ALA A 158 -1.27 -13.88 -7.73
C ALA A 158 0.26 -13.71 -7.60
N ASP A 159 1.00 -13.92 -8.69
CA ASP A 159 2.43 -13.60 -8.70
C ASP A 159 2.63 -12.10 -8.47
N TYR A 160 3.54 -11.76 -7.55
CA TYR A 160 3.80 -10.39 -7.11
C TYR A 160 2.58 -9.66 -6.50
N TYR A 161 1.60 -10.43 -6.04
CA TYR A 161 0.42 -9.92 -5.35
C TYR A 161 0.05 -10.82 -4.17
N TYR A 162 0.40 -10.35 -2.99
CA TYR A 162 0.05 -10.94 -1.71
C TYR A 162 -0.86 -9.96 -0.96
N LYS A 163 -1.69 -10.47 -0.05
CA LYS A 163 -2.63 -9.67 0.73
C LYS A 163 -2.51 -10.01 2.20
N VAL A 164 -2.47 -8.97 3.03
CA VAL A 164 -2.61 -9.05 4.48
C VAL A 164 -3.81 -8.20 4.87
N GLU A 165 -4.65 -8.73 5.73
CA GLU A 165 -5.91 -8.15 6.17
C GLU A 165 -6.03 -8.29 7.69
N VAL A 166 -6.40 -7.21 8.38
CA VAL A 166 -6.79 -7.25 9.80
C VAL A 166 -8.30 -7.10 9.93
N THR A 167 -8.86 -7.75 10.94
CA THR A 167 -10.29 -7.73 11.26
C THR A 167 -10.50 -7.87 12.76
N ASN A 168 -11.70 -7.54 13.24
CA ASN A 168 -12.18 -7.90 14.58
C ASN A 168 -12.94 -9.24 14.62
N ASN A 169 -13.17 -9.89 13.47
CA ASN A 169 -13.90 -11.14 13.42
C ASN A 169 -13.02 -12.35 13.75
N ALA A 170 -13.06 -12.81 15.00
CA ALA A 170 -12.32 -13.99 15.46
C ALA A 170 -12.76 -15.31 14.79
N ALA A 171 -13.96 -15.37 14.20
CA ALA A 171 -14.41 -16.52 13.43
C ALA A 171 -13.90 -16.50 11.97
N GLY A 172 -13.34 -15.37 11.52
CA GLY A 172 -12.83 -15.15 10.18
C GLY A 172 -11.48 -15.82 9.95
N ASN A 173 -11.44 -17.16 9.96
CA ASN A 173 -10.20 -17.91 9.69
C ASN A 173 -9.98 -18.09 8.19
N ARG A 174 -9.28 -17.13 7.57
CA ARG A 174 -8.83 -17.19 6.17
C ARG A 174 -7.34 -16.88 6.15
N PRO A 175 -6.54 -17.51 5.26
CA PRO A 175 -5.13 -17.18 5.22
C PRO A 175 -4.94 -15.70 4.84
N GLY A 176 -3.94 -15.07 5.43
CA GLY A 176 -3.69 -13.63 5.30
C GLY A 176 -4.71 -12.73 6.01
N THR A 177 -5.68 -13.28 6.74
CA THR A 177 -6.65 -12.52 7.56
C THR A 177 -6.39 -12.79 9.03
N TRP A 178 -6.24 -11.72 9.82
CA TRP A 178 -5.79 -11.81 11.21
C TRP A 178 -6.61 -10.95 12.13
N LEU A 179 -6.73 -11.35 13.40
CA LEU A 179 -7.03 -10.37 14.44
C LEU A 179 -5.85 -9.41 14.57
N ARG A 180 -6.13 -8.11 14.78
CA ARG A 180 -5.08 -7.09 14.88
C ARG A 180 -4.01 -7.45 15.91
N ALA A 181 -4.41 -7.87 17.10
CA ALA A 181 -3.48 -8.25 18.17
C ALA A 181 -2.59 -9.44 17.80
N ASP A 182 -3.16 -10.42 17.09
CA ASP A 182 -2.42 -11.62 16.68
C ASP A 182 -1.40 -11.28 15.59
N LEU A 183 -1.76 -10.47 14.59
CA LEU A 183 -0.82 -10.06 13.54
C LEU A 183 0.34 -9.24 14.12
N LEU A 184 0.05 -8.26 14.98
CA LEU A 184 1.07 -7.37 15.54
C LEU A 184 1.98 -8.06 16.58
N SER A 185 1.60 -9.26 17.04
CA SER A 185 2.44 -10.10 17.89
C SER A 185 3.13 -11.23 17.13
N ASP A 186 2.85 -11.39 15.83
CA ASP A 186 3.51 -12.39 14.99
C ASP A 186 4.98 -12.02 14.75
N PRO A 187 5.94 -12.89 15.11
CA PRO A 187 7.37 -12.57 14.96
C PRO A 187 7.79 -12.29 13.52
N GLN A 188 7.16 -12.92 12.53
CA GLN A 188 7.53 -12.74 11.12
C GLN A 188 6.98 -11.40 10.60
N TYR A 189 5.80 -11.00 11.04
CA TYR A 189 5.27 -9.66 10.79
C TYR A 189 6.19 -8.59 11.39
N ILE A 190 6.59 -8.75 12.66
CA ILE A 190 7.48 -7.80 13.35
C ILE A 190 8.81 -7.70 12.61
N GLU A 191 9.41 -8.83 12.22
CA GLU A 191 10.66 -8.87 11.46
C GLU A 191 10.51 -8.13 10.11
N ALA A 192 9.45 -8.41 9.36
CA ALA A 192 9.21 -7.79 8.05
C ALA A 192 8.92 -6.28 8.16
N ALA A 193 8.09 -5.86 9.11
CA ALA A 193 7.73 -4.45 9.31
C ALA A 193 8.91 -3.63 9.87
N SER A 194 9.85 -4.26 10.56
CA SER A 194 11.05 -3.63 11.14
C SER A 194 12.29 -3.73 10.24
N ALA A 195 12.16 -4.29 9.03
CA ALA A 195 13.26 -4.43 8.11
C ALA A 195 13.84 -3.05 7.71
N ALA A 196 15.15 -2.99 7.49
CA ALA A 196 15.80 -1.77 7.05
C ALA A 196 15.48 -1.51 5.56
N PRO A 197 14.99 -0.32 5.20
CA PRO A 197 14.75 0.01 3.80
C PRO A 197 16.06 0.08 3.01
N ILE A 198 16.01 -0.36 1.75
CA ILE A 198 17.11 -0.29 0.79
C ILE A 198 17.41 1.16 0.40
N LYS A 199 16.37 1.99 0.25
CA LYS A 199 16.48 3.44 0.03
C LYS A 199 15.88 4.21 1.23
N PRO A 200 16.65 4.41 2.33
CA PRO A 200 16.18 5.14 3.50
C PRO A 200 15.63 6.53 3.16
N GLY A 201 14.47 6.87 3.72
CA GLY A 201 13.81 8.17 3.53
C GLY A 201 13.02 8.34 2.22
N TYR A 202 13.19 7.46 1.23
CA TYR A 202 12.55 7.61 -0.07
C TYR A 202 11.01 7.57 -0.01
N VAL A 203 10.45 6.65 0.79
CA VAL A 203 8.99 6.55 0.97
C VAL A 203 8.42 7.81 1.63
N GLU A 204 9.13 8.35 2.62
CA GLU A 204 8.70 9.59 3.32
C GLU A 204 8.77 10.79 2.37
N GLU A 205 9.84 10.92 1.59
CA GLU A 205 9.96 11.94 0.56
C GLU A 205 8.82 11.86 -0.46
N LEU A 206 8.49 10.66 -0.95
CA LEU A 206 7.36 10.44 -1.85
C LEU A 206 6.03 10.91 -1.25
N ARG A 207 5.78 10.61 0.02
CA ARG A 207 4.54 11.01 0.71
C ARG A 207 4.46 12.51 0.94
N ASN A 208 5.56 13.12 1.33
CA ASN A 208 5.66 14.57 1.51
C ASN A 208 5.40 15.30 0.19
N ASN A 209 5.93 14.80 -0.92
CA ASN A 209 5.68 15.34 -2.25
C ASN A 209 4.22 15.20 -2.71
N LEU A 210 3.47 14.26 -2.15
CA LEU A 210 2.05 14.03 -2.43
C LEU A 210 1.11 14.77 -1.47
N GLY A 211 1.63 15.47 -0.45
CA GLY A 211 0.86 16.34 0.42
C GLY A 211 0.26 15.70 1.68
N GLY A 212 0.65 14.47 2.05
CA GLY A 212 0.13 13.81 3.26
C GLY A 212 -1.40 13.67 3.22
N ASN A 213 -2.11 14.27 4.19
CA ASN A 213 -3.58 14.25 4.22
C ASN A 213 -4.23 15.03 3.05
N ASP A 214 -3.54 16.02 2.46
CA ASP A 214 -4.02 16.75 1.28
C ASP A 214 -4.00 15.89 0.00
N ALA A 215 -3.45 14.67 0.08
CA ALA A 215 -3.41 13.73 -1.04
C ALA A 215 -4.77 13.09 -1.35
N PHE A 216 -5.79 13.21 -0.49
CA PHE A 216 -7.07 12.50 -0.60
C PHE A 216 -8.18 13.28 -1.32
#